data_AF-A0A150PH02-F1
#
_entry.id   AF-A0A150PH02-F1
#
_cell.length_a   1.000
_cell.length_b   1.000
_cell.length_c   1.000
_cell.angle_alpha   90.00
_cell.angle_beta   90.00
_cell.angle_gamma   90.00
#
_symmetry.space_group_name_H-M   'P 1'
#
loop_
_entity.id
_entity.type
_entity.pdbx_description
1 polymer ?
#
loop_
_entity_poly.entity_id
_entity_poly.type
_entity_poly.pdbx_seq_one_letter_code
_entity_poly.pdbx_strand_id
1 'polypeptide(L)'
;MNPERAAGTSEPEHQGPRPVPYTYHDGREDYLHVGRQGGSGTDQPEALVPPSEGMSPRAKATALPPEATALPPETALPPETALPPEATALPPEATPSPPEAMPEAPRAAPPAAEQRPRQGAPMREIVARGLRTGAAMTAATMCTMMAASALKRGSPWASMNAMATAVGVGGRRVGDRFDPVVTPAGIAALAGGLLVWGIGYEKALDAAGRRSDALTGALSAFGGLLLDELVLPDRLMKNFRRKMGVLGTFSKYVALGVASAAARGGERAGRRRDH
;
A
#
# COMPACT_ATOMS: atom_id res chain seq x y z
N MET A 1 25.36 71.86 -7.95
CA MET A 1 26.77 71.41 -8.07
C MET A 1 26.84 70.00 -7.52
N ASN A 2 27.35 68.97 -8.17
CA ASN A 2 27.57 68.58 -9.57
C ASN A 2 27.40 67.04 -9.56
N PRO A 3 26.89 66.41 -10.63
CA PRO A 3 26.40 65.04 -10.65
C PRO A 3 27.47 64.07 -11.18
N GLU A 4 27.53 62.84 -10.64
CA GLU A 4 28.22 61.74 -11.30
C GLU A 4 27.25 60.60 -11.67
N ARG A 5 26.85 60.76 -12.93
CA ARG A 5 26.36 59.80 -13.91
C ARG A 5 27.11 58.45 -13.81
N ALA A 6 26.47 57.44 -13.21
CA ALA A 6 26.86 56.06 -13.47
C ALA A 6 26.24 55.64 -14.82
N ALA A 7 27.10 55.55 -15.84
CA ALA A 7 26.74 55.07 -17.16
C ALA A 7 26.34 53.59 -17.08
N GLY A 8 25.07 53.29 -17.31
CA GLY A 8 24.60 51.92 -17.54
C GLY A 8 25.15 51.43 -18.87
N THR A 9 26.07 50.47 -18.81
CA THR A 9 26.48 49.66 -19.96
C THR A 9 25.30 48.77 -20.34
N SER A 10 24.66 49.07 -21.46
CA SER A 10 23.65 48.21 -22.08
C SER A 10 24.28 46.87 -22.44
N GLU A 11 23.86 45.83 -21.75
CA GLU A 11 24.19 44.43 -22.00
C GLU A 11 23.73 44.07 -23.43
N PRO A 12 24.58 43.44 -24.27
CA PRO A 12 24.20 43.09 -25.62
C PRO A 12 23.10 42.03 -25.57
N GLU A 13 21.90 42.37 -26.03
CA GLU A 13 20.81 41.41 -26.27
C GLU A 13 21.34 40.28 -27.14
N HIS A 14 21.58 39.13 -26.51
CA HIS A 14 21.95 37.90 -27.18
C HIS A 14 20.74 37.47 -28.02
N GLN A 15 20.75 37.84 -29.30
CA GLN A 15 19.86 37.26 -30.30
C GLN A 15 20.19 35.79 -30.42
N GLY A 16 19.52 34.98 -29.60
CA GLY A 16 19.52 33.54 -29.73
C GLY A 16 19.08 33.12 -31.14
N PRO A 17 19.55 31.96 -31.61
CA PRO A 17 19.28 31.49 -32.97
C PRO A 17 17.78 31.53 -33.26
N ARG A 18 17.41 32.17 -34.38
CA ARG A 18 16.01 32.24 -34.81
C ARG A 18 15.47 30.81 -34.95
N PRO A 19 14.33 30.48 -34.33
CA PRO A 19 13.75 29.15 -34.43
C PRO A 19 13.43 28.87 -35.90
N VAL A 20 14.03 27.82 -36.44
CA VAL A 20 13.75 27.35 -37.80
C VAL A 20 12.40 26.61 -37.75
N PRO A 21 11.39 27.00 -38.55
CA PRO A 21 10.11 26.32 -38.54
C PRO A 21 10.27 24.90 -39.10
N TYR A 22 10.13 23.90 -38.23
CA TYR A 22 9.98 22.51 -38.65
C TYR A 22 8.49 22.24 -38.89
N THR A 23 8.10 22.08 -40.15
CA THR A 23 6.81 21.51 -40.51
C THR A 23 6.83 20.00 -40.26
N TYR A 24 6.16 19.57 -39.19
CA TYR A 24 5.87 18.16 -38.96
C TYR A 24 4.63 17.77 -39.77
N HIS A 25 4.82 16.87 -40.74
CA HIS A 25 3.74 16.19 -41.45
C HIS A 25 3.22 15.00 -40.62
N ASP A 26 2.65 15.26 -39.45
CA ASP A 26 1.66 14.35 -38.88
C ASP A 26 0.86 15.10 -37.81
N GLY A 27 -0.46 15.08 -37.92
CA GLY A 27 -1.40 15.93 -37.17
C GLY A 27 -1.56 15.55 -35.70
N ARG A 28 -0.45 15.47 -34.94
CA ARG A 28 -0.47 15.23 -33.49
C ARG A 28 0.44 16.22 -32.78
N GLU A 29 -0.19 17.20 -32.16
CA GLU A 29 0.44 18.16 -31.27
C GLU A 29 0.78 17.50 -29.91
N ASP A 30 1.93 16.82 -29.84
CA ASP A 30 2.52 16.44 -28.57
C ASP A 30 3.65 17.43 -28.25
N TYR A 31 3.36 18.40 -27.37
CA TYR A 31 4.34 19.36 -26.86
C TYR A 31 5.40 18.66 -26.02
N LEU A 32 6.54 18.33 -26.62
CA LEU A 32 7.76 17.97 -25.91
C LEU A 32 8.35 19.24 -25.27
N HIS A 33 8.14 19.41 -23.97
CA HIS A 33 8.92 20.34 -23.17
C HIS A 33 10.37 19.85 -23.08
N VAL A 34 11.23 20.43 -23.92
CA VAL A 34 12.68 20.28 -23.82
C VAL A 34 13.16 21.15 -22.65
N GLY A 35 13.26 20.53 -21.48
CA GLY A 35 13.96 21.08 -20.33
C GLY A 35 15.47 21.07 -20.58
N ARG A 36 15.98 22.28 -20.85
CA ARG A 36 17.37 22.74 -20.84
C ARG A 36 18.24 22.04 -19.77
N GLN A 37 19.21 21.23 -20.22
CA GLN A 37 20.32 20.73 -19.41
C GLN A 37 21.59 21.53 -19.81
N GLY A 38 21.88 22.62 -19.10
CA GLY A 38 23.23 23.21 -19.06
C GLY A 38 23.99 22.56 -17.91
N GLY A 39 25.28 22.21 -17.95
CA GLY A 39 26.36 22.56 -18.86
C GLY A 39 27.59 22.91 -18.01
N SER A 40 28.73 22.26 -18.24
CA SER A 40 30.12 22.75 -18.03
C SER A 40 31.09 21.57 -18.23
N GLY A 41 31.74 21.45 -19.38
CA GLY A 41 33.18 21.77 -19.55
C GLY A 41 33.99 20.46 -19.44
N THR A 42 34.90 20.09 -20.34
CA THR A 42 35.86 20.85 -21.15
C THR A 42 36.33 20.01 -22.35
N ASP A 43 36.55 20.68 -23.48
CA ASP A 43 37.62 20.46 -24.47
C ASP A 43 37.93 19.05 -24.98
N GLN A 44 37.52 18.75 -26.22
CA GLN A 44 38.43 18.14 -27.20
C GLN A 44 37.96 18.37 -28.66
N PRO A 45 38.86 18.78 -29.58
CA PRO A 45 38.53 18.98 -30.99
C PRO A 45 38.72 17.70 -31.83
N GLU A 46 37.93 17.64 -32.90
CA GLU A 46 38.22 17.00 -34.20
C GLU A 46 38.65 15.52 -34.25
N ALA A 47 37.72 14.68 -34.73
CA ALA A 47 38.03 13.79 -35.85
C ALA A 47 36.74 13.48 -36.64
N LEU A 48 36.67 14.01 -37.86
CA LEU A 48 35.72 13.59 -38.88
C LEU A 48 35.88 12.10 -39.18
N VAL A 49 34.80 11.32 -39.09
CA VAL A 49 34.63 10.08 -39.86
C VAL A 49 33.19 10.02 -40.40
N PRO A 50 33.00 9.82 -41.73
CA PRO A 50 31.70 9.86 -42.39
C PRO A 50 30.80 8.65 -42.07
N PRO A 51 29.49 8.73 -42.38
CA PRO A 51 28.53 7.69 -42.06
C PRO A 51 28.65 6.51 -43.03
N SER A 52 28.81 5.30 -42.49
CA SER A 52 28.61 4.08 -43.27
C SER A 52 27.12 3.81 -43.41
N GLU A 53 26.62 4.13 -44.61
CA GLU A 53 25.41 3.58 -45.19
C GLU A 53 25.50 2.05 -45.21
N GLY A 54 24.69 1.41 -44.37
CA GLY A 54 24.42 -0.02 -44.41
C GLY A 54 22.99 -0.26 -44.85
N MET A 55 22.71 -0.13 -46.14
CA MET A 55 21.51 -0.72 -46.75
C MET A 55 21.55 -2.23 -46.52
N SER A 56 20.50 -2.77 -45.90
CA SER A 56 20.16 -4.18 -46.08
C SER A 56 18.67 -4.30 -46.40
N PRO A 57 18.30 -4.95 -47.52
CA PRO A 57 16.93 -5.00 -48.00
C PRO A 57 16.11 -6.07 -47.29
N ARG A 58 14.87 -5.70 -46.97
CA ARG A 58 13.64 -6.46 -47.26
C ARG A 58 13.74 -7.99 -47.21
N ALA A 59 13.25 -8.58 -46.12
CA ALA A 59 12.60 -9.89 -46.17
C ALA A 59 11.15 -9.75 -45.71
N LYS A 60 10.27 -9.75 -46.71
CA LYS A 60 8.83 -9.98 -46.59
C LYS A 60 8.66 -11.45 -46.20
N ALA A 61 8.07 -11.74 -45.05
CA ALA A 61 7.48 -13.05 -44.78
C ALA A 61 6.22 -12.86 -43.94
N THR A 62 5.12 -12.71 -44.66
CA THR A 62 3.77 -12.95 -44.18
C THR A 62 3.68 -14.39 -43.70
N ALA A 63 3.47 -14.59 -42.39
CA ALA A 63 2.91 -15.82 -41.86
C ALA A 63 1.88 -15.42 -40.81
N LEU A 64 0.62 -15.37 -41.24
CA LEU A 64 -0.53 -15.35 -40.34
C LEU A 64 -0.49 -16.65 -39.51
N PRO A 65 -0.48 -16.60 -38.17
CA PRO A 65 -0.74 -17.81 -37.40
C PRO A 65 -2.20 -18.24 -37.62
N PRO A 66 -2.49 -19.53 -37.81
CA PRO A 66 -3.85 -20.01 -37.94
C PRO A 66 -4.61 -19.73 -36.63
N GLU A 67 -5.81 -19.16 -36.76
CA GLU A 67 -6.82 -19.14 -35.72
C GLU A 67 -7.19 -20.58 -35.38
N ALA A 68 -6.54 -21.14 -34.36
CA ALA A 68 -7.00 -22.36 -33.71
C ALA A 68 -8.12 -21.96 -32.73
N THR A 69 -9.34 -21.89 -33.25
CA THR A 69 -10.57 -21.92 -32.45
C THR A 69 -10.70 -23.28 -31.79
N ALA A 70 -10.01 -23.48 -30.68
CA ALA A 70 -10.26 -24.59 -29.77
C ALA A 70 -11.34 -24.13 -28.78
N LEU A 71 -12.58 -24.53 -29.04
CA LEU A 71 -13.65 -24.50 -28.05
C LEU A 71 -13.17 -25.28 -26.81
N PRO A 72 -13.25 -24.73 -25.59
CA PRO A 72 -12.96 -25.50 -24.40
C PRO A 72 -13.99 -26.64 -24.25
N PRO A 73 -13.57 -27.87 -23.91
CA PRO A 73 -14.50 -28.95 -23.63
C PRO A 73 -15.34 -28.63 -22.40
N GLU A 74 -16.65 -28.82 -22.51
CA GLU A 74 -17.56 -28.88 -21.37
C GLU A 74 -17.03 -29.93 -20.38
N THR A 75 -16.45 -29.46 -19.28
CA THR A 75 -16.04 -30.35 -18.21
C THR A 75 -17.23 -30.56 -17.29
N ALA A 76 -17.66 -31.81 -17.28
CA ALA A 76 -18.79 -32.37 -16.56
C ALA A 76 -18.87 -31.93 -15.09
N LEU A 77 -20.10 -31.69 -14.65
CA LEU A 77 -20.49 -31.52 -13.26
C LEU A 77 -20.06 -32.75 -12.43
N PRO A 78 -19.37 -32.58 -11.29
CA PRO A 78 -19.15 -33.69 -10.36
C PRO A 78 -20.47 -34.09 -9.68
N PRO A 79 -20.68 -35.39 -9.42
CA PRO A 79 -21.91 -35.93 -8.87
C PRO A 79 -22.16 -35.53 -7.41
N GLU A 80 -23.43 -35.36 -7.06
CA GLU A 80 -23.92 -35.22 -5.70
C GLU A 80 -23.43 -36.39 -4.83
N THR A 81 -22.44 -36.11 -3.99
CA THR A 81 -22.01 -37.07 -2.97
C THR A 81 -22.80 -36.85 -1.71
N ALA A 82 -23.82 -37.69 -1.56
CA ALA A 82 -24.39 -38.28 -0.35
C ALA A 82 -24.12 -37.59 1.00
N LEU A 83 -25.23 -37.22 1.65
CA LEU A 83 -25.35 -36.88 3.06
C LEU A 83 -24.78 -37.99 3.98
N PRO A 84 -23.99 -37.67 5.01
CA PRO A 84 -23.67 -38.62 6.06
C PRO A 84 -24.88 -38.81 7.02
N PRO A 85 -25.05 -40.02 7.59
CA PRO A 85 -26.22 -40.40 8.35
C PRO A 85 -26.26 -39.78 9.75
N GLU A 86 -27.49 -39.58 10.25
CA GLU A 86 -27.79 -39.31 11.66
C GLU A 86 -27.20 -40.39 12.56
N ALA A 87 -26.20 -40.02 13.36
CA ALA A 87 -25.75 -40.82 14.48
C ALA A 87 -26.55 -40.43 15.73
N THR A 88 -27.72 -41.04 15.88
CA THR A 88 -28.42 -41.17 17.16
C THR A 88 -27.66 -42.18 18.01
N ALA A 89 -26.92 -41.71 19.02
CA ALA A 89 -26.41 -42.56 20.09
C ALA A 89 -26.74 -41.94 21.44
N LEU A 90 -27.61 -42.64 22.16
CA LEU A 90 -28.07 -42.40 23.52
C LEU A 90 -26.90 -42.44 24.53
N PRO A 91 -27.02 -41.77 25.69
CA PRO A 91 -26.00 -41.76 26.74
C PRO A 91 -26.01 -43.09 27.54
N PRO A 92 -24.84 -43.66 27.89
CA PRO A 92 -24.82 -44.72 28.89
C PRO A 92 -24.85 -44.13 30.31
N GLU A 93 -25.86 -44.62 31.00
CA GLU A 93 -26.11 -44.78 32.43
C GLU A 93 -25.13 -44.24 33.48
N ALA A 94 -25.78 -43.65 34.48
CA ALA A 94 -25.26 -43.27 35.76
C ALA A 94 -24.74 -44.47 36.57
N THR A 95 -23.57 -44.29 37.18
CA THR A 95 -23.11 -45.09 38.31
C THR A 95 -23.55 -44.42 39.62
N PRO A 96 -24.24 -45.13 40.54
CA PRO A 96 -24.63 -44.59 41.84
C PRO A 96 -23.56 -44.81 42.93
N SER A 97 -23.24 -43.73 43.66
CA SER A 97 -22.93 -43.60 45.12
C SER A 97 -21.70 -44.34 45.72
N PRO A 98 -20.98 -43.76 46.72
CA PRO A 98 -21.47 -43.71 48.12
C PRO A 98 -21.16 -42.36 48.87
N PRO A 99 -21.62 -42.20 50.13
CA PRO A 99 -22.08 -40.93 50.70
C PRO A 99 -21.07 -40.21 51.63
N GLU A 100 -21.50 -39.03 52.09
CA GLU A 100 -21.01 -38.28 53.26
C GLU A 100 -19.61 -37.66 53.18
N ALA A 101 -19.57 -36.44 52.62
CA ALA A 101 -18.77 -35.38 53.20
C ALA A 101 -19.70 -34.20 53.55
N MET A 102 -19.52 -33.72 54.77
CA MET A 102 -20.28 -32.73 55.53
C MET A 102 -20.85 -31.55 54.72
N PRO A 103 -21.94 -30.90 55.20
CA PRO A 103 -22.39 -29.62 54.67
C PRO A 103 -21.32 -28.56 54.99
N GLU A 104 -20.39 -28.34 54.05
CA GLU A 104 -19.67 -27.07 54.00
C GLU A 104 -20.73 -25.99 53.85
N ALA A 105 -20.77 -25.10 54.83
CA ALA A 105 -21.61 -23.91 54.84
C ALA A 105 -21.58 -23.24 53.46
N PRO A 106 -22.72 -22.71 52.98
CA PRO A 106 -22.78 -22.03 51.70
C PRO A 106 -21.69 -20.95 51.68
N ARG A 107 -20.60 -21.21 50.95
CA ARG A 107 -19.59 -20.21 50.63
C ARG A 107 -20.37 -19.11 49.96
N ALA A 108 -20.55 -18.02 50.70
CA ALA A 108 -21.13 -16.78 50.21
C ALA A 108 -20.50 -16.54 48.85
N ALA A 109 -21.34 -16.57 47.81
CA ALA A 109 -20.92 -16.21 46.46
C ALA A 109 -20.07 -14.94 46.59
N PRO A 110 -18.85 -14.91 46.01
CA PRO A 110 -18.02 -13.72 46.09
C PRO A 110 -18.91 -12.54 45.71
N PRO A 111 -19.02 -11.51 46.58
CA PRO A 111 -19.95 -10.41 46.37
C PRO A 111 -19.75 -9.97 44.94
N ALA A 112 -20.84 -9.99 44.16
CA ALA A 112 -20.86 -9.61 42.76
C ALA A 112 -20.04 -8.33 42.65
N ALA A 113 -18.78 -8.48 42.26
CA ALA A 113 -17.82 -7.40 42.37
C ALA A 113 -18.39 -6.35 41.47
N GLU A 114 -18.88 -5.26 42.09
CA GLU A 114 -19.47 -4.14 41.41
C GLU A 114 -18.60 -3.88 40.19
N GLN A 115 -19.15 -4.18 39.02
CA GLN A 115 -18.50 -3.85 37.77
C GLN A 115 -18.52 -2.33 37.76
N ARG A 116 -17.52 -1.72 38.40
CA ARG A 116 -17.31 -0.28 38.35
C ARG A 116 -17.42 0.05 36.88
N PRO A 117 -18.34 0.97 36.51
CA PRO A 117 -18.50 1.34 35.12
C PRO A 117 -17.11 1.66 34.62
N ARG A 118 -16.62 0.86 33.66
CA ARG A 118 -15.29 1.05 33.09
C ARG A 118 -15.32 2.45 32.53
N GLN A 119 -14.75 3.40 33.27
CA GLN A 119 -14.54 4.74 32.76
C GLN A 119 -13.59 4.53 31.59
N GLY A 120 -14.15 4.62 30.38
CA GLY A 120 -13.41 4.47 29.14
C GLY A 120 -12.21 5.40 29.15
N ALA A 121 -11.15 5.00 28.46
CA ALA A 121 -9.98 5.86 28.40
C ALA A 121 -10.37 7.24 27.84
N PRO A 122 -9.79 8.33 28.37
CA PRO A 122 -10.11 9.66 27.86
C PRO A 122 -9.77 9.72 26.37
N MET A 123 -10.64 10.34 25.57
CA MET A 123 -10.54 10.39 24.10
C MET A 123 -9.14 10.80 23.60
N ARG A 124 -8.47 11.74 24.29
CA ARG A 124 -7.09 12.18 24.00
C ARG A 124 -6.07 11.04 24.02
N GLU A 125 -6.22 10.09 24.96
CA GLU A 125 -5.33 8.95 25.11
C GLU A 125 -5.58 7.91 24.02
N ILE A 126 -6.85 7.71 23.62
CA ILE A 126 -7.21 6.86 22.48
C ILE A 126 -6.61 7.43 21.19
N VAL A 127 -6.74 8.73 20.95
CA VAL A 127 -6.17 9.40 19.77
C VAL A 127 -4.64 9.30 19.77
N ALA A 128 -3.98 9.60 20.89
CA ALA A 128 -2.52 9.53 20.98
C ALA A 128 -1.98 8.11 20.74
N ARG A 129 -2.63 7.08 21.30
CA ARG A 129 -2.29 5.68 21.03
C ARG A 129 -2.57 5.32 19.58
N GLY A 130 -3.71 5.75 19.05
CA GLY A 130 -4.11 5.52 17.67
C GLY A 130 -3.13 6.09 16.65
N LEU A 131 -2.64 7.30 16.89
CA LEU A 131 -1.61 7.94 16.06
C LEU A 131 -0.29 7.17 16.09
N ARG A 132 0.15 6.69 17.26
CA ARG A 132 1.37 5.87 17.35
C ARG A 132 1.21 4.54 16.63
N THR A 133 0.08 3.86 16.82
CA THR A 133 -0.24 2.60 16.14
C THR A 133 -0.31 2.82 14.62
N GLY A 134 -1.01 3.86 14.17
CA GLY A 134 -1.11 4.21 12.75
C GLY A 134 0.22 4.59 12.12
N ALA A 135 1.10 5.28 12.85
CA ALA A 135 2.47 5.58 12.38
C ALA A 135 3.31 4.30 12.21
N ALA A 136 3.22 3.37 13.16
CA ALA A 136 3.92 2.08 13.07
C ALA A 136 3.41 1.25 11.89
N MET A 137 2.08 1.18 11.71
CA MET A 137 1.45 0.55 10.55
C MET A 137 1.91 1.20 9.24
N THR A 138 1.93 2.54 9.18
CA THR A 138 2.37 3.30 8.00
C THR A 138 3.78 2.93 7.59
N ALA A 139 4.72 2.96 8.54
CA ALA A 139 6.12 2.62 8.27
C ALA A 139 6.25 1.17 7.77
N ALA A 140 5.60 0.22 8.44
CA ALA A 140 5.64 -1.19 8.06
C ALA A 140 5.05 -1.43 6.67
N THR A 141 3.84 -0.94 6.41
CA THR A 141 3.15 -1.09 5.13
C THR A 141 3.92 -0.40 4.01
N MET A 142 4.44 0.81 4.23
CA MET A 142 5.23 1.53 3.23
C MET A 142 6.51 0.77 2.87
N CYS A 143 7.27 0.30 3.86
CA CYS A 143 8.48 -0.50 3.65
C CYS A 143 8.16 -1.78 2.84
N THR A 144 7.11 -2.50 3.20
CA THR A 144 6.68 -3.71 2.47
C THR A 144 6.28 -3.40 1.04
N MET A 145 5.51 -2.34 0.82
CA MET A 145 5.08 -1.93 -0.53
C MET A 145 6.26 -1.50 -1.39
N MET A 146 7.21 -0.75 -0.82
CA MET A 146 8.43 -0.33 -1.51
C MET A 146 9.32 -1.53 -1.87
N ALA A 147 9.54 -2.46 -0.92
CA ALA A 147 10.31 -3.67 -1.16
C ALA A 147 9.67 -4.54 -2.26
N ALA A 148 8.36 -4.80 -2.17
CA ALA A 148 7.64 -5.58 -3.18
C ALA A 148 7.68 -4.91 -4.57
N SER A 149 7.59 -3.58 -4.62
CA SER A 149 7.66 -2.81 -5.87
C SER A 149 9.07 -2.84 -6.47
N ALA A 150 10.10 -2.70 -5.64
CA ALA A 150 11.49 -2.80 -6.08
C ALA A 150 11.76 -4.18 -6.70
N LEU A 151 11.31 -5.26 -6.05
CA LEU A 151 11.47 -6.62 -6.57
C LEU A 151 10.71 -6.86 -7.88
N LYS A 152 9.50 -6.29 -8.04
CA LYS A 152 8.65 -6.58 -9.21
C LYS A 152 8.85 -5.62 -10.39
N ARG A 153 9.21 -4.37 -10.13
CA ARG A 153 9.28 -3.28 -11.13
C ARG A 153 10.65 -2.63 -11.23
N GLY A 154 11.60 -3.02 -10.39
CA GLY A 154 12.90 -2.35 -10.31
C GLY A 154 12.84 -0.94 -9.72
N SER A 155 11.71 -0.55 -9.11
CA SER A 155 11.57 0.76 -8.46
C SER A 155 10.73 0.67 -7.18
N PRO A 156 11.22 1.18 -6.05
CA PRO A 156 10.46 1.21 -4.80
C PRO A 156 9.27 2.19 -4.87
N TRP A 157 9.31 3.19 -5.76
CA TRP A 157 8.31 4.26 -5.84
C TRP A 157 7.06 3.88 -6.62
N ALA A 158 7.09 2.77 -7.37
CA ALA A 158 6.02 2.38 -8.27
C ALA A 158 4.66 2.19 -7.54
N SER A 159 4.67 1.68 -6.31
CA SER A 159 3.47 1.52 -5.49
C SER A 159 2.94 2.85 -4.95
N MET A 160 3.81 3.76 -4.50
CA MET A 160 3.38 5.10 -4.03
C MET A 160 2.75 5.89 -5.17
N ASN A 161 3.37 5.84 -6.34
CA ASN A 161 2.81 6.46 -7.55
C ASN A 161 1.45 5.88 -7.94
N ALA A 162 1.27 4.56 -7.80
CA ALA A 162 -0.04 3.95 -8.02
C ALA A 162 -1.05 4.38 -6.95
N MET A 163 -0.65 4.50 -5.68
CA MET A 163 -1.51 5.01 -4.62
C MET A 163 -1.97 6.44 -4.89
N ALA A 164 -1.08 7.29 -5.41
CA ALA A 164 -1.43 8.65 -5.80
C ALA A 164 -2.51 8.68 -6.89
N THR A 165 -2.40 7.80 -7.90
CA THR A 165 -3.46 7.68 -8.92
C THR A 165 -4.80 7.25 -8.32
N ALA A 166 -4.75 6.52 -7.19
CA ALA A 166 -5.95 6.07 -6.53
C ALA A 166 -6.73 7.22 -5.86
N VAL A 167 -6.02 8.27 -5.43
CA VAL A 167 -6.60 9.51 -4.90
C VAL A 167 -6.78 10.60 -5.96
N GLY A 168 -6.71 10.22 -7.24
CA GLY A 168 -6.91 11.14 -8.37
C GLY A 168 -5.70 12.01 -8.70
N VAL A 169 -4.52 11.71 -8.14
CA VAL A 169 -3.27 12.45 -8.41
C VAL A 169 -2.41 11.69 -9.40
N GLY A 170 -2.11 12.33 -10.54
CA GLY A 170 -1.38 11.71 -11.65
C GLY A 170 -2.32 10.99 -12.62
N GLY A 171 -2.10 11.19 -13.93
CA GLY A 171 -2.95 10.61 -14.98
C GLY A 171 -2.89 9.08 -15.06
N ARG A 172 -3.54 8.48 -16.06
CA ARG A 172 -3.63 7.00 -16.21
C ARG A 172 -2.28 6.29 -16.39
N ARG A 173 -1.20 7.02 -16.66
CA ARG A 173 0.15 6.49 -16.92
C ARG A 173 1.18 7.19 -16.03
N VAL A 174 1.14 6.92 -14.72
CA VAL A 174 2.23 7.35 -13.84
C VAL A 174 3.40 6.37 -13.97
N GLY A 175 4.58 6.94 -14.23
CA GLY A 175 5.84 6.21 -14.29
C GLY A 175 6.18 5.48 -12.99
N ASP A 176 7.18 4.60 -13.06
CA ASP A 176 7.63 3.84 -11.89
C ASP A 176 8.70 4.59 -11.09
N ARG A 177 9.30 5.65 -11.64
CA ARG A 177 10.32 6.48 -10.97
C ARG A 177 9.72 7.47 -9.97
N PHE A 178 10.55 7.96 -9.06
CA PHE A 178 10.14 9.05 -8.16
C PHE A 178 9.66 10.26 -8.96
N ASP A 179 8.52 10.80 -8.56
CA ASP A 179 7.91 12.00 -9.12
C ASP A 179 7.64 12.98 -7.97
N PRO A 180 8.19 14.21 -8.00
CA PRO A 180 8.12 15.14 -6.87
C PRO A 180 6.70 15.63 -6.55
N VAL A 181 5.74 15.43 -7.46
CA VAL A 181 4.33 15.77 -7.23
C VAL A 181 3.53 14.53 -6.88
N VAL A 182 3.70 13.46 -7.65
CA VAL A 182 2.86 12.27 -7.54
C VAL A 182 3.29 11.37 -6.37
N THR A 183 4.59 11.16 -6.15
CA THR A 183 5.06 10.27 -5.08
C THR A 183 4.67 10.77 -3.68
N PRO A 184 4.86 12.07 -3.32
CA PRO A 184 4.44 12.58 -2.02
C PRO A 184 2.93 12.48 -1.78
N ALA A 185 2.12 12.67 -2.82
CA ALA A 185 0.66 12.52 -2.72
C ALA A 185 0.26 11.08 -2.36
N GLY A 186 0.91 10.09 -2.97
CA GLY A 186 0.69 8.68 -2.64
C GLY A 186 1.13 8.31 -1.22
N ILE A 187 2.27 8.86 -0.78
CA ILE A 187 2.76 8.72 0.60
C ILE A 187 1.76 9.33 1.59
N ALA A 188 1.29 10.55 1.33
CA ALA A 188 0.32 11.24 2.17
C ALA A 188 -1.02 10.49 2.24
N ALA A 189 -1.50 9.96 1.11
CA ALA A 189 -2.70 9.14 1.07
C ALA A 189 -2.58 7.87 1.94
N LEU A 190 -1.47 7.14 1.80
CA LEU A 190 -1.20 5.95 2.60
C LEU A 190 -1.11 6.28 4.10
N ALA A 191 -0.31 7.29 4.46
CA ALA A 191 -0.10 7.70 5.84
C ALA A 191 -1.40 8.21 6.49
N GLY A 192 -2.15 9.06 5.79
CA GLY A 192 -3.44 9.57 6.27
C GLY A 192 -4.43 8.43 6.51
N GLY A 193 -4.56 7.50 5.56
CA GLY A 193 -5.44 6.34 5.70
C GLY A 193 -5.08 5.47 6.91
N LEU A 194 -3.80 5.15 7.10
CA LEU A 194 -3.34 4.29 8.18
C LEU A 194 -3.35 4.98 9.56
N LEU A 195 -3.19 6.30 9.62
CA LEU A 195 -3.39 7.07 10.86
C LEU A 195 -4.86 7.04 11.31
N VAL A 196 -5.78 7.28 10.38
CA VAL A 196 -7.22 7.17 10.66
C VAL A 196 -7.58 5.74 11.07
N TRP A 197 -7.05 4.73 10.38
CA TRP A 197 -7.22 3.33 10.74
C TRP A 197 -6.68 3.02 12.14
N GLY A 198 -5.50 3.52 12.49
CA GLY A 198 -4.90 3.34 13.82
C GLY A 198 -5.77 3.89 14.95
N ILE A 199 -6.37 5.07 14.75
CA ILE A 199 -7.33 5.66 15.72
C ILE A 199 -8.60 4.81 15.80
N GLY A 200 -9.16 4.38 14.67
CA GLY A 200 -10.34 3.51 14.63
C GLY A 200 -10.09 2.17 15.32
N TYR A 201 -8.92 1.57 15.09
CA TYR A 201 -8.48 0.32 15.70
C TYR A 201 -8.39 0.45 17.23
N GLU A 202 -7.75 1.50 17.74
CA GLU A 202 -7.66 1.73 19.19
C GLU A 202 -9.02 2.00 19.84
N LYS A 203 -9.88 2.76 19.17
CA LYS A 203 -11.26 2.99 19.64
C LYS A 203 -12.06 1.69 19.69
N ALA A 204 -11.91 0.82 18.69
CA ALA A 204 -12.59 -0.47 18.65
C ALA A 204 -12.11 -1.41 19.76
N LEU A 205 -10.80 -1.42 20.05
CA LEU A 205 -10.25 -2.20 21.17
C LEU A 205 -10.76 -1.71 22.53
N ASP A 206 -10.78 -0.40 22.74
CA ASP A 206 -11.29 0.22 23.97
C ASP A 206 -12.77 -0.11 24.19
N ALA A 207 -13.60 0.04 23.14
CA ALA A 207 -15.02 -0.30 23.18
C ALA A 207 -15.27 -1.80 23.45
N ALA A 208 -14.42 -2.68 22.90
CA ALA A 208 -14.50 -4.12 23.15
C ALA A 208 -13.95 -4.54 24.52
N GLY A 209 -13.33 -3.61 25.28
CA GLY A 209 -12.61 -3.92 26.51
C GLY A 209 -11.46 -4.92 26.30
N ARG A 210 -10.97 -5.04 25.06
CA ARG A 210 -9.97 -6.04 24.67
C ARG A 210 -8.57 -5.42 24.70
N ARG A 211 -7.60 -6.24 25.09
CA ARG A 211 -6.19 -5.92 24.90
C ARG A 211 -5.79 -6.30 23.48
N SER A 212 -4.83 -5.57 22.92
CA SER A 212 -4.28 -5.95 21.62
C SER A 212 -3.47 -7.23 21.77
N ASP A 213 -3.85 -8.27 21.04
CA ASP A 213 -3.13 -9.53 20.97
C ASP A 213 -2.96 -9.91 19.49
N ALA A 214 -2.24 -11.00 19.20
CA ALA A 214 -2.02 -11.46 17.83
C ALA A 214 -3.35 -11.62 17.06
N LEU A 215 -4.42 -12.05 17.73
CA LEU A 215 -5.76 -12.18 17.17
C LEU A 215 -6.34 -10.82 16.71
N THR A 216 -6.19 -9.76 17.50
CA THR A 216 -6.71 -8.44 17.10
C THR A 216 -5.90 -7.84 15.97
N GLY A 217 -4.59 -8.13 15.91
CA GLY A 217 -3.76 -7.81 14.75
C GLY A 217 -4.22 -8.54 13.48
N ALA A 218 -4.54 -9.83 13.57
CA ALA A 218 -5.08 -10.60 12.44
C ALA A 218 -6.46 -10.07 11.99
N LEU A 219 -7.34 -9.75 12.94
CA LEU A 219 -8.64 -9.13 12.64
C LEU A 219 -8.48 -7.74 12.00
N SER A 220 -7.50 -6.95 12.42
CA SER A 220 -7.16 -5.67 11.79
C SER A 220 -6.70 -5.86 10.35
N ALA A 221 -5.81 -6.84 10.09
CA ALA A 221 -5.37 -7.17 8.74
C ALA A 221 -6.53 -7.60 7.84
N PHE A 222 -7.42 -8.45 8.36
CA PHE A 222 -8.63 -8.88 7.65
C PHE A 222 -9.61 -7.73 7.42
N GLY A 223 -9.81 -6.87 8.41
CA GLY A 223 -10.63 -5.66 8.28
C GLY A 223 -10.08 -4.71 7.21
N GLY A 224 -8.76 -4.53 7.14
CA GLY A 224 -8.10 -3.76 6.09
C GLY A 224 -8.27 -4.38 4.70
N LEU A 225 -8.19 -5.72 4.60
CA LEU A 225 -8.47 -6.44 3.35
C LEU A 225 -9.92 -6.23 2.88
N LEU A 226 -10.88 -6.36 3.80
CA LEU A 226 -12.29 -6.16 3.49
C LEU A 226 -12.59 -4.71 3.11
N LEU A 227 -12.00 -3.74 3.81
CA LEU A 227 -12.16 -2.32 3.47
C LEU A 227 -11.65 -2.04 2.05
N ASP A 228 -10.49 -2.60 1.70
CA ASP A 228 -9.91 -2.44 0.36
C ASP A 228 -10.77 -3.11 -0.73
N GLU A 229 -11.41 -4.24 -0.45
CA GLU A 229 -12.32 -4.90 -1.42
C GLU A 229 -13.69 -4.22 -1.51
N LEU A 230 -14.21 -3.65 -0.41
CA LEU A 230 -15.56 -3.07 -0.37
C LEU A 230 -15.61 -1.59 -0.76
N VAL A 231 -14.58 -0.82 -0.41
CA VAL A 231 -14.61 0.65 -0.57
C VAL A 231 -13.90 1.10 -1.83
N LEU A 232 -12.82 0.42 -2.24
CA LEU A 232 -12.05 0.83 -3.40
C LEU A 232 -12.61 0.14 -4.66
N PRO A 233 -13.16 0.89 -5.63
CA PRO A 233 -13.61 0.30 -6.88
C PRO A 233 -12.49 -0.47 -7.59
N ASP A 234 -12.83 -1.61 -8.20
CA ASP A 234 -11.91 -2.52 -8.91
C ASP A 234 -10.93 -1.80 -9.84
N ARG A 235 -11.37 -0.69 -10.45
CA ARG A 235 -10.56 0.12 -11.36
C ARG A 235 -9.31 0.69 -10.69
N LEU A 236 -9.40 1.10 -9.42
CA LEU A 236 -8.26 1.61 -8.65
C LEU A 236 -7.31 0.47 -8.29
N MET A 237 -7.88 -0.63 -7.78
CA MET A 237 -7.11 -1.77 -7.29
C MET A 237 -6.42 -2.55 -8.40
N LYS A 238 -6.94 -2.56 -9.63
CA LYS A 238 -6.33 -3.29 -10.75
C LYS A 238 -4.92 -2.78 -11.07
N ASN A 239 -4.71 -1.46 -11.09
CA ASN A 239 -3.40 -0.88 -11.33
C ASN A 239 -2.44 -1.19 -10.17
N PHE A 240 -2.92 -1.03 -8.94
CA PHE A 240 -2.15 -1.26 -7.73
C PHE A 240 -1.72 -2.73 -7.57
N ARG A 241 -2.66 -3.68 -7.71
CA ARG A 241 -2.39 -5.14 -7.71
C ARG A 241 -1.47 -5.53 -8.86
N ARG A 242 -1.60 -4.94 -10.05
CA ARG A 242 -0.68 -5.19 -11.17
C ARG A 242 0.74 -4.72 -10.85
N LYS A 243 0.91 -3.58 -10.17
CA LYS A 243 2.23 -3.05 -9.81
C LYS A 243 2.89 -3.80 -8.65
N MET A 244 2.16 -4.20 -7.61
CA MET A 244 2.73 -4.94 -6.46
C MET A 244 2.75 -6.47 -6.63
N GLY A 245 1.84 -7.02 -7.43
CA GLY A 245 1.60 -8.46 -7.47
C GLY A 245 0.80 -8.99 -6.29
N VAL A 246 0.39 -10.26 -6.41
CA VAL A 246 -0.40 -10.95 -5.38
C VAL A 246 0.39 -11.04 -4.08
N LEU A 247 1.68 -11.40 -4.16
CA LEU A 247 2.54 -11.52 -2.99
C LEU A 247 2.72 -10.19 -2.26
N GLY A 248 2.96 -9.08 -2.98
CA GLY A 248 3.06 -7.75 -2.37
C GLY A 248 1.75 -7.29 -1.72
N THR A 249 0.62 -7.63 -2.34
CA THR A 249 -0.72 -7.34 -1.80
C THR A 249 -1.00 -8.15 -0.53
N PHE A 250 -0.60 -9.41 -0.48
CA PHE A 250 -0.72 -10.23 0.74
C PHE A 250 0.22 -9.74 1.83
N SER A 251 1.49 -9.48 1.47
CA SER A 251 2.53 -9.07 2.42
C SER A 251 2.18 -7.76 3.14
N LYS A 252 1.55 -6.78 2.46
CA LYS A 252 1.12 -5.53 3.13
C LYS A 252 0.13 -5.77 4.27
N TYR A 253 -0.78 -6.74 4.15
CA TYR A 253 -1.76 -7.03 5.20
C TYR A 253 -1.14 -7.80 6.36
N VAL A 254 -0.20 -8.71 6.06
CA VAL A 254 0.61 -9.36 7.11
C VAL A 254 1.40 -8.32 7.89
N ALA A 255 2.09 -7.40 7.18
CA ALA A 255 2.83 -6.30 7.81
C ALA A 255 1.91 -5.41 8.65
N LEU A 256 0.72 -5.08 8.15
CA LEU A 256 -0.30 -4.33 8.88
C LEU A 256 -0.70 -5.05 10.18
N GLY A 257 -1.01 -6.34 10.13
CA GLY A 257 -1.41 -7.12 11.30
C GLY A 257 -0.29 -7.25 12.33
N VAL A 258 0.94 -7.51 11.89
CA VAL A 258 2.13 -7.58 12.76
C VAL A 258 2.41 -6.24 13.42
N ALA A 259 2.39 -5.13 12.66
CA ALA A 259 2.59 -3.79 13.20
C ALA A 259 1.50 -3.41 14.21
N SER A 260 0.24 -3.77 13.92
CA SER A 260 -0.89 -3.58 14.83
C SER A 260 -0.69 -4.29 16.17
N ALA A 261 -0.15 -5.51 16.14
CA ALA A 261 0.12 -6.28 17.35
C ALA A 261 1.36 -5.77 18.10
N ALA A 262 2.42 -5.39 17.38
CA ALA A 262 3.71 -4.99 17.95
C ALA A 262 3.66 -3.62 18.64
N ALA A 263 2.83 -2.68 18.15
CA ALA A 263 2.74 -1.31 18.68
C ALA A 263 2.47 -1.23 20.19
N ARG A 264 1.85 -2.27 20.79
CA ARG A 264 1.60 -2.37 22.24
C ARG A 264 2.56 -3.27 23.00
N GLY A 265 3.28 -4.16 22.31
CA GLY A 265 4.30 -5.01 22.93
C GLY A 265 5.46 -4.19 23.50
N GLY A 266 5.84 -3.11 22.82
CA GLY A 266 6.94 -2.22 23.23
C GLY A 266 6.71 -1.51 24.57
N GLU A 267 5.47 -1.14 24.91
CA GLU A 267 5.15 -0.44 26.16
C GLU A 267 5.35 -1.34 27.41
N ARG A 268 5.21 -2.66 27.26
CA ARG A 268 5.44 -3.61 28.38
C ARG A 268 6.93 -3.83 28.67
N ALA A 269 7.77 -3.76 27.64
CA ALA A 269 9.22 -3.95 27.78
C ALA A 269 9.90 -2.74 28.45
N GLY A 270 9.41 -1.52 28.19
CA GLY A 270 9.92 -0.30 28.83
C GLY A 270 9.63 -0.26 30.33
N ARG A 271 8.39 -0.58 30.73
CA ARG A 271 7.95 -0.49 32.14
C ARG A 271 8.63 -1.49 33.09
N ARG A 272 9.31 -2.52 32.57
CA ARG A 272 10.05 -3.50 33.37
C ARG A 272 11.49 -3.08 33.68
N ARG A 273 12.01 -2.01 33.08
CA ARG A 273 13.39 -1.54 33.33
C ARG A 273 13.50 -0.46 34.41
N ASP A 274 12.37 0.07 34.87
CA ASP A 274 12.31 1.15 35.86
C ASP A 274 12.03 0.65 37.30
N HIS A 275 12.13 -0.67 37.52
CA HIS A 275 11.99 -1.35 38.81
C HIS A 275 13.17 -2.29 39.03
#